data_AF-A0A486BT12-F1
#
_entry.id   AF-A0A486BT12-F1
#
_cell.length_a   1.000
_cell.length_b   1.000
_cell.length_c   1.000
_cell.angle_alpha   90.00
_cell.angle_beta   90.00
_cell.angle_gamma   90.00
#
_symmetry.space_group_name_H-M   'P 1'
#
loop_
_entity.id
_entity.type
_entity.pdbx_description
1 polymer ?
#
loop_
_entity_poly.entity_id
_entity_poly.type
_entity_poly.pdbx_seq_one_letter_code
_entity_poly.pdbx_strand_id
1 'polypeptide(L)'
;MLNVKNIKLNMTARTKEEVIEELTDLLVQDGAVTNKEDFIRDVWLREEQGSTGFENHIAIPHGKSSGVSRTALAIGRTQHTIPWETMDGSDVRCIILFAVCLVDQNATHIRLLAQVSGSLADEDIIAKLLVESDPHKIIALFNSETENADA
;
A
#
# COMPACT_ATOMS: atom_id res chain seq x y z
N MET A 1 -10.63 -4.31 3.82
CA MET A 1 -10.66 -4.71 2.39
C MET A 1 -10.39 -3.49 1.54
N LEU A 2 -9.75 -3.69 0.39
CA LEU A 2 -9.51 -2.64 -0.62
C LEU A 2 -10.81 -1.88 -0.92
N ASN A 3 -10.75 -0.55 -0.83
CA ASN A 3 -11.88 0.34 -1.07
C ASN A 3 -11.44 1.42 -2.05
N VAL A 4 -12.27 1.75 -3.04
CA VAL A 4 -11.98 2.80 -4.03
C VAL A 4 -11.71 4.15 -3.39
N LYS A 5 -12.29 4.41 -2.20
CA LYS A 5 -12.04 5.65 -1.43
C LYS A 5 -10.60 5.75 -0.91
N ASN A 6 -9.88 4.63 -0.82
CA ASN A 6 -8.51 4.59 -0.36
C ASN A 6 -7.51 4.55 -1.53
N ILE A 7 -7.95 4.97 -2.72
CA ILE A 7 -7.10 5.01 -3.92
C ILE A 7 -6.96 6.46 -4.39
N LYS A 8 -5.73 6.95 -4.48
CA LYS A 8 -5.41 8.29 -4.97
C LYS A 8 -4.32 8.22 -6.03
N LEU A 9 -4.72 8.40 -7.28
CA LEU A 9 -3.85 8.20 -8.46
C LEU A 9 -3.10 9.45 -8.92
N ASN A 10 -3.41 10.59 -8.32
CA ASN A 10 -2.81 11.89 -8.60
C ASN A 10 -2.32 12.51 -7.29
N MET A 11 -1.40 11.83 -6.62
CA MET A 11 -0.82 12.34 -5.37
C MET A 11 0.04 13.57 -5.61
N THR A 12 0.03 14.46 -4.63
CA THR A 12 0.80 15.70 -4.64
C THR A 12 2.12 15.61 -3.89
N ALA A 13 2.23 14.66 -2.95
CA ALA A 13 3.45 14.33 -2.22
C ALA A 13 4.69 14.25 -3.12
N ARG A 14 5.81 14.76 -2.62
CA ARG A 14 7.13 14.86 -3.26
C ARG A 14 8.23 14.13 -2.48
N THR A 15 7.95 13.75 -1.24
CA THR A 15 8.89 12.99 -0.39
C THR A 15 8.24 11.74 0.18
N LYS A 16 9.05 10.84 0.74
CA LYS A 16 8.59 9.62 1.42
C LYS A 16 7.63 9.96 2.58
N GLU A 17 7.96 10.99 3.35
CA GLU A 17 7.16 11.52 4.46
C GLU A 17 5.79 11.99 3.98
N GLU A 18 5.77 12.85 2.95
CA GLU A 18 4.51 13.37 2.41
C GLU A 18 3.63 12.26 1.83
N VAL A 19 4.23 11.23 1.23
CA VAL A 19 3.49 10.06 0.73
C VAL A 19 2.81 9.31 1.87
N ILE A 20 3.55 9.02 2.95
CA ILE A 20 3.02 8.32 4.12
C ILE A 20 1.90 9.15 4.78
N GLU A 21 2.09 10.46 4.91
CA GLU A 21 1.09 11.38 5.46
C GLU A 21 -0.19 11.42 4.61
N GLU A 22 -0.06 11.62 3.30
CA GLU A 22 -1.18 11.78 2.37
C GLU A 22 -2.01 10.50 2.24
N LEU A 23 -1.36 9.32 2.25
CA LEU A 23 -2.08 8.03 2.28
C LEU A 23 -2.70 7.73 3.64
N THR A 24 -2.06 8.14 4.72
CA THR A 24 -2.64 8.03 6.06
C THR A 24 -3.91 8.88 6.17
N ASP A 25 -3.96 10.06 5.56
CA ASP A 25 -5.16 10.90 5.55
C ASP A 25 -6.35 10.21 4.88
N LEU A 26 -6.14 9.45 3.80
CA LEU A 26 -7.21 8.64 3.21
C LEU A 26 -7.72 7.58 4.18
N LEU A 27 -6.80 6.91 4.88
CA LEU A 27 -7.15 5.87 5.87
C LEU A 27 -7.87 6.43 7.10
N VAL A 28 -7.57 7.68 7.49
CA VAL A 28 -8.31 8.41 8.53
C VAL A 28 -9.72 8.75 8.05
N GLN A 29 -9.85 9.27 6.82
CA GLN A 29 -11.16 9.59 6.22
C GLN A 29 -12.06 8.36 6.06
N ASP A 30 -11.48 7.19 5.79
CA ASP A 30 -12.16 5.89 5.73
C ASP A 30 -12.47 5.28 7.13
N GLY A 31 -11.96 5.90 8.21
CA GLY A 31 -12.14 5.46 9.60
C GLY A 31 -11.29 4.24 9.99
N ALA A 32 -10.38 3.81 9.12
CA ALA A 32 -9.46 2.70 9.38
C ALA A 32 -8.40 3.07 10.44
N VAL A 33 -7.92 4.31 10.35
CA VAL A 33 -6.95 4.90 11.27
C VAL A 33 -7.69 5.89 12.16
N THR A 34 -7.62 5.67 13.47
CA THR A 34 -8.23 6.53 14.49
C THR A 34 -7.22 7.42 15.21
N ASN A 35 -5.92 7.08 15.14
CA ASN A 35 -4.84 7.95 15.57
C ASN A 35 -3.76 8.03 14.48
N LYS A 36 -3.75 9.14 13.73
CA LYS A 36 -2.82 9.41 12.64
C LYS A 36 -1.36 9.39 13.10
N GLU A 37 -1.06 10.07 14.21
CA GLU A 37 0.32 10.24 14.70
C GLU A 37 0.91 8.91 15.15
N ASP A 38 0.16 8.12 15.91
CA ASP A 38 0.59 6.79 16.33
C ASP A 38 0.85 5.88 15.12
N PHE A 39 -0.06 5.89 14.14
CA PHE A 39 0.10 5.05 12.95
C PHE A 39 1.31 5.46 12.10
N ILE A 40 1.51 6.76 11.84
CA ILE A 40 2.68 7.24 11.09
C ILE A 40 3.98 6.86 11.80
N ARG A 41 4.05 7.05 13.13
CA ARG A 41 5.19 6.62 13.93
C ARG A 41 5.47 5.13 13.76
N ASP A 42 4.44 4.30 13.81
CA ASP A 42 4.59 2.84 13.69
C ASP A 42 4.98 2.40 12.27
N VAL A 43 4.60 3.16 11.23
CA VAL A 43 5.10 2.97 9.86
C VAL A 43 6.59 3.29 9.77
N TRP A 44 7.04 4.40 10.38
CA TRP A 44 8.46 4.76 10.40
C TRP A 44 9.31 3.78 11.20
N LEU A 45 8.84 3.33 12.36
CA LEU A 45 9.51 2.26 13.13
C LEU A 45 9.67 0.97 12.32
N ARG A 46 8.75 0.70 11.38
CA ARG A 46 8.90 -0.42 10.45
C ARG A 46 9.93 -0.10 9.36
N GLU A 47 9.88 1.09 8.77
CA GLU A 47 10.84 1.53 7.74
C GLU A 47 12.29 1.51 8.24
N GLU A 48 12.53 1.89 9.51
CA GLU A 48 13.84 1.88 10.16
C GLU A 48 14.46 0.47 10.32
N GLN A 49 13.63 -0.58 10.36
CA GLN A 49 14.11 -1.96 10.40
C GLN A 49 14.65 -2.43 9.04
N GLY A 50 14.36 -1.69 7.98
CA GLY A 50 14.73 -1.98 6.61
C GLY A 50 13.68 -1.41 5.67
N SER A 51 14.15 -0.81 4.59
CA SER A 51 13.30 -0.14 3.60
C SER A 51 12.14 -1.03 3.14
N THR A 52 10.99 -0.41 2.94
CA THR A 52 9.81 -1.03 2.32
C THR A 52 9.67 -0.67 0.84
N GLY A 53 10.70 -0.05 0.25
CA GLY A 53 10.86 0.04 -1.19
C GLY A 53 10.99 -1.36 -1.78
N PHE A 54 10.12 -1.69 -2.73
CA PHE A 54 10.12 -2.98 -3.42
C PHE A 54 10.97 -2.86 -4.69
N GLU A 55 10.51 -3.41 -5.80
CA GLU A 55 11.10 -3.26 -7.14
C GLU A 55 10.10 -2.56 -8.07
N ASN A 56 10.56 -2.21 -9.27
CA ASN A 56 9.71 -1.77 -10.38
C ASN A 56 8.83 -0.55 -10.03
N HIS A 57 9.42 0.44 -9.36
CA HIS A 57 8.75 1.67 -8.94
C HIS A 57 7.63 1.49 -7.90
N ILE A 58 7.63 0.38 -7.14
CA ILE A 58 6.64 0.10 -6.10
C ILE A 58 7.26 0.25 -4.69
N ALA A 59 6.49 0.79 -3.74
CA ALA A 59 6.76 0.66 -2.31
C ALA A 59 5.55 0.09 -1.56
N ILE A 60 5.82 -0.69 -0.51
CA ILE A 60 4.80 -1.35 0.33
C ILE A 60 4.96 -1.01 1.82
N PRO A 61 4.96 0.28 2.21
CA PRO A 61 5.07 0.68 3.61
C PRO A 61 3.93 0.09 4.43
N HIS A 62 4.21 -0.27 5.67
CA HIS A 62 3.23 -0.90 6.54
C HIS A 62 3.52 -0.63 8.01
N GLY A 63 2.46 -0.52 8.82
CA GLY A 63 2.57 -0.28 10.26
C GLY A 63 1.53 -1.08 11.03
N LYS A 64 1.96 -1.80 12.07
CA LYS A 64 1.07 -2.44 13.03
C LYS A 64 0.91 -1.52 14.24
N SER A 65 -0.30 -0.99 14.45
CA SER A 65 -0.50 0.16 15.33
C SER A 65 -1.77 0.08 16.17
N SER A 66 -1.71 0.62 17.40
CA SER A 66 -2.90 0.91 18.22
C SER A 66 -3.76 2.02 17.62
N GLY A 67 -3.19 2.85 16.75
CA GLY A 67 -3.90 3.89 16.00
C GLY A 67 -4.77 3.35 14.87
N VAL A 68 -4.80 2.04 14.62
CA VAL A 68 -5.59 1.39 13.57
C VAL A 68 -6.74 0.62 14.20
N SER A 69 -7.97 1.01 13.88
CA SER A 69 -9.20 0.35 14.36
C SER A 69 -9.52 -0.92 13.55
N ARG A 70 -9.16 -0.93 12.26
CA ARG A 70 -9.44 -2.00 11.31
C ARG A 70 -8.33 -2.09 10.27
N THR A 71 -7.80 -3.29 10.05
CA THR A 71 -6.81 -3.56 8.99
C THR A 71 -7.32 -3.11 7.62
N ALA A 72 -6.55 -2.26 6.94
CA ALA A 72 -6.85 -1.73 5.62
C ALA A 72 -5.56 -1.37 4.87
N LEU A 73 -5.73 -1.01 3.60
CA LEU A 73 -4.66 -0.45 2.80
C LEU A 73 -5.16 0.77 2.02
N ALA A 74 -4.21 1.63 1.65
CA ALA A 74 -4.39 2.71 0.71
C ALA A 74 -3.39 2.59 -0.44
N ILE A 75 -3.83 2.95 -1.66
CA ILE A 75 -3.00 2.93 -2.86
C ILE A 75 -2.82 4.36 -3.34
N GLY A 76 -1.56 4.73 -3.52
CA GLY A 76 -1.11 6.01 -4.00
C GLY A 76 -0.38 5.90 -5.32
N ARG A 77 -0.59 6.83 -6.23
CA ARG A 77 0.31 7.03 -7.38
C ARG A 77 0.68 8.49 -7.54
N THR A 78 1.97 8.75 -7.70
CA THR A 78 2.53 10.07 -7.93
C THR A 78 2.77 10.32 -9.42
N GLN A 79 2.75 11.60 -9.80
CA GLN A 79 3.06 12.03 -11.19
C GLN A 79 4.56 12.16 -11.48
N HIS A 80 5.38 12.02 -10.45
CA HIS A 80 6.84 12.09 -10.48
C HIS A 80 7.38 10.97 -9.60
N THR A 81 8.65 10.64 -9.76
CA THR A 81 9.29 9.63 -8.94
C THR A 81 9.63 10.17 -7.55
N ILE A 82 9.50 9.33 -6.53
CA ILE A 82 9.85 9.60 -5.14
C ILE A 82 11.11 8.80 -4.82
N PRO A 83 12.21 9.45 -4.39
CA PRO A 83 13.37 8.73 -3.90
C PRO A 83 12.98 7.80 -2.75
N TRP A 84 13.30 6.52 -2.90
CA TRP A 84 13.03 5.48 -1.91
C TRP A 84 14.08 4.38 -2.11
N GLU A 85 14.61 3.81 -1.04
CA GLU A 85 15.60 2.74 -1.10
C GLU A 85 14.95 1.41 -1.54
N THR A 86 14.72 1.25 -2.84
CA THR A 86 14.20 0.02 -3.45
C THR A 86 15.28 -1.05 -3.59
N MET A 87 14.84 -2.29 -3.81
CA MET A 87 15.74 -3.45 -3.96
C MET A 87 16.53 -3.40 -5.27
N ASP A 88 15.94 -2.84 -6.32
CA ASP A 88 16.53 -2.69 -7.66
C ASP A 88 17.15 -1.32 -7.91
N GLY A 89 17.04 -0.39 -6.95
CA GLY A 89 17.53 0.99 -7.06
C GLY A 89 16.64 1.92 -7.89
N SER A 90 15.43 1.49 -8.28
CA SER A 90 14.44 2.35 -8.95
C SER A 90 13.79 3.33 -7.96
N ASP A 91 13.52 4.56 -8.38
CA ASP A 91 12.66 5.44 -7.58
C ASP A 91 11.19 4.98 -7.62
N VAL A 92 10.38 5.35 -6.63
CA VAL A 92 9.01 4.87 -6.47
C VAL A 92 7.98 5.78 -7.15
N ARG A 93 6.93 5.19 -7.73
CA ARG A 93 5.76 5.92 -8.26
C ARG A 93 4.43 5.42 -7.72
N CYS A 94 4.32 4.14 -7.38
CA CYS A 94 3.09 3.56 -6.84
C CYS A 94 3.36 3.00 -5.44
N ILE A 95 2.50 3.33 -4.49
CA ILE A 95 2.69 3.05 -3.08
C ILE A 95 1.45 2.34 -2.55
N ILE A 96 1.64 1.25 -1.83
CA ILE A 96 0.56 0.49 -1.19
C ILE A 96 0.83 0.50 0.32
N LEU A 97 0.19 1.43 1.03
CA LEU A 97 0.36 1.60 2.48
C LEU A 97 -0.60 0.66 3.23
N PHE A 98 -0.08 -0.22 4.09
CA PHE A 98 -0.87 -1.10 4.94
C PHE A 98 -1.00 -0.55 6.36
N ALA A 99 -2.24 -0.30 6.78
CA ALA A 99 -2.60 -0.06 8.17
C ALA A 99 -3.02 -1.39 8.81
N VAL A 100 -2.24 -1.89 9.76
CA VAL A 100 -2.48 -3.18 10.42
C VAL A 100 -2.96 -2.95 11.86
N CYS A 101 -4.14 -3.47 12.19
CA CYS A 101 -4.67 -3.42 13.56
C CYS A 101 -3.86 -4.33 14.50
N LEU A 102 -3.66 -3.93 15.75
CA LEU A 102 -3.03 -4.78 16.76
C LEU A 102 -3.79 -6.09 16.99
N VAL A 103 -5.13 -5.99 17.01
CA VAL A 103 -6.04 -7.11 17.23
C VAL A 103 -6.53 -7.60 15.88
N ASP A 104 -5.69 -8.37 15.20
CA ASP A 104 -6.03 -8.94 13.91
C ASP A 104 -6.72 -10.30 14.09
N GLN A 105 -8.03 -10.26 14.32
CA GLN A 105 -8.83 -11.48 14.35
C GLN A 105 -8.73 -12.15 12.96
N ASN A 106 -8.32 -13.42 12.95
CA ASN A 106 -8.20 -14.29 11.76
C ASN A 106 -6.99 -14.08 10.82
N ALA A 107 -5.89 -13.47 11.26
CA ALA A 107 -4.69 -13.29 10.42
C ALA A 107 -4.99 -12.59 9.07
N THR A 108 -6.00 -11.71 9.06
CA THR A 108 -6.44 -10.91 7.92
C THR A 108 -5.28 -10.11 7.33
N HIS A 109 -4.37 -9.58 8.17
CA HIS A 109 -3.20 -8.83 7.69
C HIS A 109 -2.23 -9.69 6.88
N ILE A 110 -1.95 -10.92 7.32
CA ILE A 110 -1.06 -11.85 6.60
C ILE A 110 -1.66 -12.22 5.25
N ARG A 111 -2.97 -12.50 5.21
CA ARG A 111 -3.67 -12.85 3.97
C ARG A 111 -3.65 -11.69 2.97
N LEU A 112 -3.92 -10.47 3.43
CA LEU A 112 -3.92 -9.28 2.58
C LEU A 112 -2.52 -8.95 2.06
N LEU A 113 -1.50 -9.05 2.93
CA LEU A 113 -0.11 -8.85 2.54
C LEU A 113 0.32 -9.90 1.50
N ALA A 114 0.03 -11.18 1.75
CA ALA A 114 0.35 -12.26 0.82
C ALA A 114 -0.34 -12.07 -0.55
N GLN A 115 -1.61 -11.69 -0.55
CA GLN A 115 -2.38 -11.41 -1.77
C GLN A 115 -1.73 -10.29 -2.60
N VAL A 116 -1.40 -9.16 -1.96
CA VAL A 116 -0.77 -8.03 -2.65
C VAL A 116 0.64 -8.40 -3.10
N SER A 117 1.47 -8.95 -2.22
CA SER A 117 2.84 -9.35 -2.55
C SER A 117 2.88 -10.39 -3.68
N GLY A 118 1.97 -11.36 -3.70
CA GLY A 118 1.85 -12.32 -4.81
C GLY A 118 1.47 -11.64 -6.13
N SER A 119 0.53 -10.69 -6.10
CA SER A 119 0.17 -9.90 -7.29
C SER A 119 1.34 -9.06 -7.81
N LEU A 120 2.21 -8.57 -6.91
CA LEU A 120 3.40 -7.80 -7.27
C LEU A 120 4.55 -8.67 -7.81
N ALA A 121 4.39 -9.99 -7.89
CA ALA A 121 5.34 -10.85 -8.61
C ALA A 121 5.07 -10.91 -10.13
N ASP A 122 3.90 -10.43 -10.57
CA ASP A 122 3.50 -10.38 -11.98
C ASP A 122 3.81 -8.99 -12.58
N GLU A 123 4.74 -8.96 -13.54
CA GLU A 123 5.14 -7.74 -14.25
C GLU A 123 3.96 -7.08 -15.00
N ASP A 124 2.99 -7.85 -15.50
CA ASP A 124 1.80 -7.29 -16.15
C ASP A 124 0.91 -6.56 -15.15
N ILE A 125 0.82 -7.06 -13.90
CA ILE A 125 0.08 -6.38 -12.83
C ILE A 125 0.80 -5.08 -12.47
N ILE A 126 2.13 -5.11 -12.31
CA ILE A 126 2.92 -3.90 -12.02
C ILE A 126 2.73 -2.86 -13.13
N ALA A 127 2.87 -3.26 -14.39
CA ALA A 127 2.71 -2.36 -15.53
C ALA A 127 1.32 -1.70 -15.52
N LYS A 128 0.27 -2.46 -15.22
CA LYS A 128 -1.11 -1.93 -15.08
C LYS A 128 -1.24 -0.99 -13.89
N LEU A 129 -0.65 -1.28 -12.72
CA LEU A 129 -0.67 -0.40 -11.55
C LEU A 129 -0.07 0.98 -11.84
N LEU A 130 0.96 1.04 -12.68
CA LEU A 130 1.65 2.29 -13.03
C LEU A 130 0.86 3.20 -13.99
N VAL A 131 -0.15 2.68 -14.69
CA VAL A 131 -0.88 3.42 -15.75
C VAL A 131 -2.40 3.46 -15.61
N GLU A 132 -3.02 2.47 -14.96
CA GLU A 132 -4.48 2.36 -14.89
C GLU A 132 -5.09 3.56 -14.14
N SER A 133 -6.19 4.11 -14.66
CA SER A 133 -6.84 5.32 -14.16
C SER A 133 -8.15 5.04 -13.41
N ASP A 134 -8.67 3.82 -13.52
CA ASP A 134 -9.90 3.38 -12.87
C ASP A 134 -9.58 2.68 -11.53
N PRO A 135 -9.97 3.26 -10.39
CA PRO A 135 -9.78 2.63 -9.07
C PRO A 135 -10.41 1.25 -8.95
N HIS A 136 -11.52 0.97 -9.64
CA HIS A 136 -12.14 -0.37 -9.60
C HIS A 136 -11.27 -1.41 -10.30
N LYS A 137 -10.67 -1.06 -11.43
CA LYS A 137 -9.75 -1.95 -12.15
C LYS A 137 -8.48 -2.20 -11.35
N ILE A 138 -7.96 -1.18 -10.65
CA ILE A 138 -6.81 -1.34 -9.74
C ILE A 138 -7.12 -2.35 -8.63
N ILE A 139 -8.31 -2.27 -8.02
CA ILE A 139 -8.71 -3.26 -7.01
C ILE A 139 -8.79 -4.66 -7.63
N ALA A 140 -9.30 -4.78 -8.85
CA ALA A 140 -9.42 -6.06 -9.54
C ALA A 140 -8.05 -6.72 -9.82
N LEU A 141 -6.98 -5.95 -10.00
CA LEU A 141 -5.62 -6.48 -10.19
C LEU A 141 -5.13 -7.34 -9.01
N PHE A 142 -5.61 -7.06 -7.80
CA PHE A 142 -5.20 -7.83 -6.62
C PHE A 142 -6.10 -9.04 -6.38
N ASN A 143 -7.24 -9.16 -7.07
CA ASN A 143 -8.23 -10.20 -6.83
C ASN A 143 -8.10 -11.41 -7.79
N SER A 144 -7.10 -11.41 -8.69
CA SER A 144 -6.91 -12.47 -9.68
C SER A 144 -6.04 -13.61 -9.17
N GLU A 145 -6.53 -14.34 -8.17
CA GLU A 145 -6.23 -15.76 -7.99
C GLU A 145 -7.54 -16.49 -7.63
N THR A 146 -8.34 -16.79 -8.64
CA THR A 146 -9.31 -17.91 -8.58
C THR A 146 -9.63 -18.46 -9.98
N GLU A 147 -8.68 -18.57 -10.91
CA GLU A 147 -8.96 -19.24 -12.19
C GLU A 147 -7.84 -20.07 -12.84
N ASN A 148 -6.66 -20.23 -12.23
CA ASN A 148 -5.62 -21.13 -12.78
C ASN A 148 -5.03 -22.08 -11.72
N ALA A 149 -5.88 -22.92 -11.13
CA ALA A 149 -5.42 -24.08 -10.34
C ALA A 149 -6.10 -25.41 -10.75
N ASP A 150 -6.90 -25.42 -11.82
CA ASP A 150 -7.47 -26.64 -12.41
C ASP A 150 -7.46 -26.52 -13.95
N ALA A 151 -6.31 -26.79 -14.59
CA ALA A 151 -6.20 -27.11 -16.01
C ALA A 151 -5.03 -28.08 -16.23
#